data_AF-A0A4Y7S1Y5-F1
#
_entry.id   AF-A0A4Y7S1Y5-F1
#
_cell.length_a   1.000
_cell.length_b   1.000
_cell.length_c   1.000
_cell.angle_alpha   90.00
_cell.angle_beta   90.00
_cell.angle_gamma   90.00
#
_symmetry.space_group_name_H-M   'P 1'
#
loop_
_entity.id
_entity.type
_entity.pdbx_description
1 polymer ?
#
loop_
_entity_poly.entity_id
_entity_poly.type
_entity_poly.pdbx_seq_one_letter_code
_entity_poly.pdbx_strand_id
1 'polypeptide(L)'
;MLNYKQKTNDHRLPAAILAQTLLALIAACIVLLYLSQYARPYRTDNIFLLSEGWQLQKGPGSIWSNLEHYPADISLKADEALQIRRTLSEKHAVRDGALMLVSIHQRIQVFLDETLLFDNLDRPLETDPGVSLHFVALPEQAAGKNLLIKIWSPYAIFASSLQPVYLGNLSSLHVFAVKKSILYMFLSLVCVLGGFVCAVFSALPMRSYVNRRANLFFGLFCILWGIYSVGRTYIAYLLFPPDINSFMRSFTYTLYPVFIIAYLRIRMVHYKRATDLVLGGFLATAFLALVLPPAFHLDYYRLLSVINPLYQLLFLIMVVLLLLELRRGNVFLRFISPCVAAASIACLCTIIAQTMRYDVLYNVYVVSFFGIILTIWFYNLYEFLQQRAKDQEEIRIMKLKNALTLEYCEATVENLQQIKLLRHEINNHASALQILCEEGDVDKISAYVQGISRWEAITSPVVYSNHFLLNCILTNRFARAYKQGIRIDYEVMVPKDVPIPDNDLSSLFLNLLNNAIEACMGVPENKRWIQLYVKMKNDFLLIRCSNSKENALTENGAGFLTTKQEKGAHGYGILVIKAIVEKYGSLLDISYDDRSFTLKTMLPVPPGAANAPPKQA
;
A
#
# COMPACT_ATOMS: atom_id res chain seq x y z
N MET A 1 31.05 17.99 -4.81
CA MET A 1 31.04 17.09 -3.63
C MET A 1 29.65 16.52 -3.31
N LEU A 2 28.85 16.12 -4.32
CA LEU A 2 27.48 15.60 -4.13
C LEU A 2 27.27 14.41 -5.07
N ASN A 3 27.97 13.31 -4.80
CA ASN A 3 27.78 12.09 -5.57
C ASN A 3 28.09 10.86 -4.73
N TYR A 4 27.43 10.68 -3.58
CA TYR A 4 27.49 9.41 -2.84
C TYR A 4 26.38 9.34 -1.78
N LYS A 5 25.19 8.81 -2.13
CA LYS A 5 24.25 8.15 -1.17
C LYS A 5 22.93 7.61 -1.75
N GLN A 6 22.68 7.67 -3.07
CA GLN A 6 21.39 7.23 -3.63
C GLN A 6 21.35 5.76 -4.10
N LYS A 7 22.47 5.04 -4.14
CA LYS A 7 22.54 3.71 -4.79
C LYS A 7 22.21 2.49 -3.92
N THR A 8 21.94 2.65 -2.62
CA THR A 8 21.80 1.50 -1.69
C THR A 8 20.37 1.10 -1.32
N ASN A 9 19.35 1.88 -1.68
CA ASN A 9 17.96 1.58 -1.32
C ASN A 9 17.13 0.89 -2.43
N ASP A 10 17.57 0.95 -3.69
CA ASP A 10 16.76 0.45 -4.82
C ASP A 10 16.81 -1.07 -4.99
N HIS A 11 17.84 -1.76 -4.48
CA HIS A 11 17.96 -3.22 -4.63
C HIS A 11 17.21 -4.04 -3.56
N ARG A 12 16.90 -3.46 -2.39
CA ARG A 12 16.22 -4.18 -1.29
C ARG A 12 14.70 -4.30 -1.47
N LEU A 13 14.17 -3.63 -2.48
CA LEU A 13 12.77 -3.26 -2.59
C LEU A 13 12.00 -4.04 -3.68
N PRO A 14 12.57 -4.31 -4.88
CA PRO A 14 12.06 -5.37 -5.75
C PRO A 14 12.15 -6.73 -5.06
N ALA A 15 13.16 -6.96 -4.21
CA ALA A 15 13.26 -8.18 -3.40
C ALA A 15 12.08 -8.36 -2.43
N ALA A 16 11.50 -7.27 -1.92
CA ALA A 16 10.34 -7.29 -1.03
C ALA A 16 9.06 -7.73 -1.74
N ILE A 17 8.83 -7.11 -2.90
CA ILE A 17 7.67 -7.37 -3.75
C ILE A 17 7.77 -8.77 -4.32
N LEU A 18 8.95 -9.15 -4.81
CA LEU A 18 9.25 -10.50 -5.27
C LEU A 18 9.04 -11.50 -4.14
N ALA A 19 9.53 -11.23 -2.93
CA ALA A 19 9.33 -12.12 -1.80
C ALA A 19 7.85 -12.29 -1.44
N GLN A 20 7.04 -11.22 -1.45
CA GLN A 20 5.61 -11.27 -1.14
C GLN A 20 4.79 -11.97 -2.25
N THR A 21 5.08 -11.69 -3.52
CA THR A 21 4.40 -12.34 -4.65
C THR A 21 4.82 -13.80 -4.78
N LEU A 22 6.11 -14.11 -4.56
CA LEU A 22 6.61 -15.47 -4.50
C LEU A 22 5.98 -16.22 -3.33
N LEU A 23 5.82 -15.61 -2.15
CA LEU A 23 5.11 -16.23 -1.03
C LEU A 23 3.65 -16.54 -1.36
N ALA A 24 2.95 -15.61 -2.03
CA ALA A 24 1.56 -15.81 -2.44
C ALA A 24 1.41 -16.90 -3.51
N LEU A 25 2.34 -16.95 -4.48
CA LEU A 25 2.40 -17.99 -5.50
C LEU A 25 2.80 -19.36 -4.94
N ILE A 26 3.75 -19.39 -4.01
CA ILE A 26 4.13 -20.60 -3.26
C ILE A 26 2.96 -21.07 -2.42
N ALA A 27 2.25 -20.15 -1.73
CA ALA A 27 1.05 -20.50 -0.98
C ALA A 27 -0.01 -21.10 -1.91
N ALA A 28 -0.30 -20.47 -3.05
CA ALA A 28 -1.26 -20.98 -4.03
C ALA A 28 -0.85 -22.33 -4.64
N CYS A 29 0.41 -22.50 -5.03
CA CYS A 29 0.94 -23.75 -5.55
C CYS A 29 0.89 -24.87 -4.51
N ILE A 30 1.17 -24.57 -3.24
CA ILE A 30 1.10 -25.57 -2.18
C ILE A 30 -0.35 -25.89 -1.79
N VAL A 31 -1.28 -24.93 -1.85
CA VAL A 31 -2.73 -25.22 -1.76
C VAL A 31 -3.16 -26.16 -2.88
N LEU A 32 -2.70 -25.93 -4.11
CA LEU A 32 -2.98 -26.81 -5.25
C LEU A 32 -2.33 -28.19 -5.08
N LEU A 33 -1.11 -28.25 -4.54
CA LEU A 33 -0.46 -29.52 -4.18
C LEU A 33 -1.20 -30.25 -3.07
N TYR A 34 -1.69 -29.54 -2.05
CA TYR A 34 -2.54 -30.09 -0.99
C TYR A 34 -3.85 -30.66 -1.54
N LEU A 35 -4.54 -29.92 -2.42
CA LEU A 35 -5.73 -30.42 -3.13
C LEU A 35 -5.41 -31.66 -3.98
N SER A 36 -4.23 -31.68 -4.62
CA SER A 36 -3.78 -32.84 -5.42
C SER A 36 -3.38 -34.05 -4.56
N GLN A 37 -2.85 -33.83 -3.36
CA GLN A 37 -2.49 -34.88 -2.39
C GLN A 37 -3.73 -35.41 -1.68
N TYR A 38 -4.72 -34.57 -1.41
CA TYR A 38 -6.03 -34.97 -0.91
C TYR A 38 -6.74 -35.90 -1.90
N ALA A 39 -6.52 -35.70 -3.20
CA ALA A 39 -7.02 -36.56 -4.27
C ALA A 39 -6.28 -37.91 -4.39
N ARG A 40 -5.13 -38.10 -3.73
CA ARG A 40 -4.43 -39.40 -3.67
C ARG A 40 -4.76 -40.13 -2.36
N PRO A 41 -5.52 -41.24 -2.40
CA PRO A 41 -5.86 -41.98 -1.20
C PRO A 41 -4.63 -42.76 -0.72
N TYR A 42 -3.87 -42.22 0.25
CA TYR A 42 -3.10 -43.08 1.13
C TYR A 42 -4.07 -43.95 1.92
N ARG A 43 -3.89 -45.28 1.84
CA ARG A 43 -4.70 -46.31 2.52
C ARG A 43 -4.72 -46.05 4.03
N THR A 44 -5.78 -45.45 4.54
CA THR A 44 -6.15 -45.50 5.98
C THR A 44 -6.97 -46.77 6.21
N ASP A 45 -6.39 -47.92 5.88
CA ASP A 45 -7.07 -49.19 6.07
C ASP A 45 -7.26 -49.40 7.59
N ASN A 46 -8.49 -49.71 8.02
CA ASN A 46 -8.85 -50.12 9.38
C ASN A 46 -8.77 -49.02 10.48
N ILE A 47 -9.25 -47.81 10.22
CA ILE A 47 -9.59 -46.84 11.28
C ILE A 47 -11.11 -46.74 11.43
N PHE A 48 -11.59 -46.99 12.64
CA PHE A 48 -13.00 -46.97 13.00
C PHE A 48 -13.27 -45.82 13.98
N LEU A 49 -14.19 -44.93 13.62
CA LEU A 49 -14.75 -43.97 14.56
C LEU A 49 -15.76 -44.71 15.45
N LEU A 50 -15.56 -44.68 16.76
CA LEU A 50 -16.47 -45.31 17.70
C LEU A 50 -17.62 -44.36 18.03
N SER A 51 -18.59 -44.19 17.12
CA SER A 51 -19.72 -43.25 17.30
C SER A 51 -20.94 -43.86 17.97
N GLU A 52 -21.14 -45.18 17.88
CA GLU A 52 -22.37 -45.86 18.33
C GLU A 52 -22.09 -46.89 19.44
N GLY A 53 -23.15 -47.27 20.15
CA GLY A 53 -23.13 -48.33 21.17
C GLY A 53 -22.58 -47.91 22.53
N TRP A 54 -22.48 -46.60 22.79
CA TRP A 54 -22.05 -46.07 24.08
C TRP A 54 -23.18 -46.05 25.10
N GLN A 55 -22.87 -46.43 26.33
CA GLN A 55 -23.71 -46.19 27.50
C GLN A 55 -23.00 -45.20 28.42
N LEU A 56 -23.74 -44.31 29.06
CA LEU A 56 -23.20 -43.28 29.95
C LEU A 56 -23.73 -43.43 31.39
N GLN A 57 -22.90 -43.06 32.35
CA GLN A 57 -23.24 -42.95 33.77
C GLN A 57 -22.71 -41.60 34.31
N LYS A 58 -23.58 -40.83 34.97
CA LYS A 58 -23.28 -39.52 35.57
C LYS A 58 -23.00 -39.69 37.06
N GLY A 59 -21.73 -39.73 37.46
CA GLY A 59 -21.35 -39.95 38.86
C GLY A 59 -21.58 -41.39 39.37
N PRO A 60 -20.97 -41.75 40.52
CA PRO A 60 -21.03 -43.11 41.06
C PRO A 60 -22.46 -43.45 41.54
N GLY A 61 -23.05 -44.50 40.97
CA GLY A 61 -24.36 -45.05 41.38
C GLY A 61 -25.56 -44.63 40.55
N SER A 62 -25.41 -43.77 39.53
CA SER A 62 -26.52 -43.45 38.61
C SER A 62 -26.78 -44.58 37.60
N ILE A 63 -27.97 -44.58 36.99
CA ILE A 63 -28.38 -45.62 36.03
C ILE A 63 -27.63 -45.43 34.69
N TRP A 64 -27.15 -46.52 34.11
CA TRP A 64 -26.60 -46.52 32.75
C TRP A 64 -27.70 -46.17 31.74
N SER A 65 -27.47 -45.13 30.95
CA SER A 65 -28.37 -44.74 29.86
C SER A 65 -27.68 -44.91 28.51
N ASN A 66 -28.41 -45.35 27.49
CA ASN A 66 -27.89 -45.46 26.14
C ASN A 66 -27.67 -44.06 25.57
N LEU A 67 -26.53 -43.85 24.94
CA LEU A 67 -26.21 -42.61 24.24
C LEU A 67 -26.74 -42.72 22.81
N GLU A 68 -27.91 -42.14 22.55
CA GLU A 68 -28.52 -42.19 21.21
C GLU A 68 -27.72 -41.42 20.15
N HIS A 69 -27.03 -40.34 20.56
CA HIS A 69 -26.20 -39.51 19.68
C HIS A 69 -24.85 -39.22 20.34
N TYR A 70 -23.77 -39.44 19.60
CA TYR A 70 -22.42 -39.10 20.02
C TYR A 70 -21.92 -37.87 19.24
N PRO A 71 -21.51 -36.78 19.92
CA PRO A 71 -21.52 -36.53 21.36
C PRO A 71 -22.89 -36.05 21.89
N ALA A 72 -23.26 -36.41 23.14
CA ALA A 72 -24.48 -35.94 23.81
C ALA A 72 -24.25 -34.69 24.68
N ASP A 73 -25.26 -33.84 24.81
CA ASP A 73 -25.20 -32.62 25.62
C ASP A 73 -25.41 -32.96 27.11
N ILE A 74 -24.30 -33.06 27.84
CA ILE A 74 -24.29 -33.53 29.23
C ILE A 74 -23.77 -32.40 30.11
N SER A 75 -24.62 -31.78 30.93
CA SER A 75 -24.19 -30.78 31.92
C SER A 75 -23.62 -31.47 33.16
N LEU A 76 -22.35 -31.20 33.49
CA LEU A 76 -21.63 -31.74 34.66
C LEU A 76 -21.01 -30.60 35.46
N LYS A 77 -20.89 -30.79 36.77
CA LYS A 77 -20.12 -29.87 37.63
C LYS A 77 -18.61 -30.12 37.45
N ALA A 78 -17.81 -29.15 37.92
CA ALA A 78 -16.36 -29.35 38.03
C ALA A 78 -16.06 -30.57 38.90
N ASP A 79 -15.05 -31.33 38.51
CA ASP A 79 -14.58 -32.59 39.13
C ASP A 79 -15.59 -33.74 39.17
N GLU A 80 -16.79 -33.57 38.61
CA GLU A 80 -17.75 -34.66 38.47
C GLU A 80 -17.30 -35.63 37.36
N ALA A 81 -17.22 -36.91 37.69
CA ALA A 81 -16.76 -37.94 36.76
C ALA A 81 -17.90 -38.44 35.86
N LEU A 82 -17.64 -38.40 34.55
CA LEU A 82 -18.43 -39.04 33.52
C LEU A 82 -17.82 -40.40 33.18
N GLN A 83 -18.64 -41.44 33.20
CA GLN A 83 -18.22 -42.77 32.76
C GLN A 83 -18.97 -43.14 31.49
N ILE A 84 -18.23 -43.56 30.47
CA ILE A 84 -18.81 -44.11 29.24
C ILE A 84 -18.30 -45.53 29.05
N ARG A 85 -19.19 -46.45 28.67
CA ARG A 85 -18.82 -47.83 28.38
C ARG A 85 -19.39 -48.33 27.06
N ARG A 86 -18.70 -49.27 26.42
CA ARG A 86 -19.23 -50.06 25.31
C ARG A 86 -18.55 -51.42 25.21
N THR A 87 -19.20 -52.38 24.59
CA THR A 87 -18.58 -53.67 24.26
C THR A 87 -17.92 -53.57 22.88
N LEU A 88 -16.67 -54.02 22.75
CA LEU A 88 -15.96 -54.05 21.47
C LEU A 88 -16.45 -55.26 20.65
N SER A 89 -17.04 -55.06 19.47
CA SER A 89 -17.48 -56.18 18.62
C SER A 89 -16.33 -56.83 17.86
N GLU A 90 -16.50 -58.07 17.39
CA GLU A 90 -15.47 -58.80 16.61
C GLU A 90 -15.01 -58.07 15.34
N LYS A 91 -15.87 -57.21 14.75
CA LYS A 91 -15.52 -56.34 13.62
C LYS A 91 -14.40 -55.34 13.93
N HIS A 92 -14.08 -55.16 15.20
CA HIS A 92 -13.05 -54.25 15.72
C HIS A 92 -11.77 -54.98 16.14
N ALA A 93 -11.63 -56.27 15.83
CA ALA A 93 -10.40 -57.02 16.06
C ALA A 93 -9.31 -56.56 15.07
N VAL A 94 -8.48 -55.62 15.52
CA VAL A 94 -7.34 -55.10 14.75
C VAL A 94 -6.06 -55.64 15.37
N ARG A 95 -5.16 -56.20 14.55
CA ARG A 95 -3.82 -56.60 14.98
C ARG A 95 -3.03 -55.35 15.38
N ASP A 96 -2.41 -55.37 16.57
CA ASP A 96 -1.79 -54.20 17.21
C ASP A 96 -2.77 -53.01 17.34
N GLY A 97 -4.00 -53.31 17.75
CA GLY A 97 -5.06 -52.31 17.93
C GLY A 97 -4.70 -51.30 19.01
N ALA A 98 -4.99 -50.03 18.75
CA ALA A 98 -4.86 -48.95 19.71
C ALA A 98 -6.08 -48.01 19.63
N LEU A 99 -6.35 -47.31 20.73
CA LEU A 99 -7.32 -46.24 20.80
C LEU A 99 -6.61 -44.90 20.69
N MET A 100 -7.12 -44.01 19.85
CA MET A 100 -6.71 -42.60 19.80
C MET A 100 -7.77 -41.73 20.47
N LEU A 101 -7.35 -41.02 21.52
CA LEU A 101 -8.21 -40.22 22.41
C LEU A 101 -7.60 -38.83 22.59
N VAL A 102 -8.43 -37.78 22.68
CA VAL A 102 -7.97 -36.44 23.05
C VAL A 102 -8.54 -36.06 24.40
N SER A 103 -7.69 -35.62 25.34
CA SER A 103 -8.12 -34.94 26.55
C SER A 103 -7.95 -33.44 26.39
N ILE A 104 -9.00 -32.66 26.64
CA ILE A 104 -8.94 -31.19 26.63
C ILE A 104 -9.18 -30.68 28.05
N HIS A 105 -8.11 -30.38 28.79
CA HIS A 105 -8.15 -30.04 30.20
C HIS A 105 -8.96 -31.07 31.02
N GLN A 106 -8.77 -32.35 30.68
CA GLN A 106 -9.48 -33.49 31.24
C GLN A 106 -8.51 -34.56 31.74
N ARG A 107 -8.91 -35.22 32.82
CA ARG A 107 -8.34 -36.48 33.26
C ARG A 107 -9.12 -37.62 32.63
N ILE A 108 -8.40 -38.63 32.17
CA ILE A 108 -8.93 -39.79 31.46
C ILE A 108 -8.28 -41.05 32.03
N GLN A 109 -9.13 -42.00 32.40
CA GLN A 109 -8.75 -43.37 32.65
C GLN A 109 -9.46 -44.29 31.67
N VAL A 110 -8.72 -45.28 31.16
CA VAL A 110 -9.24 -46.28 30.22
C VAL A 110 -9.08 -47.66 30.84
N PHE A 111 -10.20 -48.37 30.94
CA PHE A 111 -10.27 -49.73 31.45
C PHE A 111 -10.80 -50.65 30.36
N LEU A 112 -10.31 -51.89 30.35
CA LEU A 112 -10.87 -52.99 29.58
C LEU A 112 -11.30 -54.07 30.56
N ASP A 113 -12.60 -54.30 30.64
CA ASP A 113 -13.27 -54.98 31.75
C ASP A 113 -12.89 -54.33 33.09
N GLU A 114 -12.04 -54.97 33.90
CA GLU A 114 -11.54 -54.44 35.17
C GLU A 114 -10.06 -54.04 35.12
N THR A 115 -9.37 -54.31 34.01
CA THR A 115 -7.95 -53.97 33.83
C THR A 115 -7.76 -52.52 33.41
N LEU A 116 -7.01 -51.74 34.19
CA LEU A 116 -6.58 -50.39 33.83
C LEU A 116 -5.54 -50.47 32.70
N LEU A 117 -5.85 -49.87 31.55
CA LEU A 117 -4.95 -49.81 30.39
C LEU A 117 -4.18 -48.49 30.31
N PHE A 118 -4.81 -47.40 30.74
CA PHE A 118 -4.24 -46.07 30.64
C PHE A 118 -4.79 -45.17 31.73
N ASP A 119 -3.91 -44.36 32.30
CA ASP A 119 -4.23 -43.33 33.26
C ASP A 119 -3.33 -42.12 32.99
N ASN A 120 -3.93 -40.94 32.79
CA ASN A 120 -3.18 -39.71 32.61
C ASN A 120 -2.98 -38.91 33.92
N LEU A 121 -3.13 -39.56 35.07
CA LEU A 121 -2.85 -39.03 36.42
C LEU A 121 -1.37 -38.83 36.75
N ASP A 122 -0.51 -38.61 35.76
CA ASP A 122 0.93 -38.35 35.95
C ASP A 122 1.23 -37.03 36.72
N ARG A 123 0.20 -36.28 37.12
CA ARG A 123 0.30 -34.93 37.68
C ARG A 123 -0.54 -34.72 38.94
N PRO A 124 -0.12 -33.82 39.85
CA PRO A 124 -0.88 -33.50 41.05
C PRO A 124 -2.31 -33.08 40.72
N LEU A 125 -3.27 -33.48 41.57
CA LEU A 125 -4.70 -33.20 41.40
C LEU A 125 -5.05 -31.71 41.29
N GLU A 126 -4.16 -30.83 41.75
CA GLU A 126 -4.33 -29.37 41.76
C GLU A 126 -3.87 -28.68 40.46
N THR A 127 -3.19 -29.39 39.56
CA THR A 127 -2.65 -28.82 38.32
C THR A 127 -3.57 -29.01 37.12
N ASP A 128 -3.58 -28.03 36.20
CA ASP A 128 -4.28 -28.13 34.92
C ASP A 128 -3.78 -29.36 34.13
N PRO A 129 -4.66 -30.32 33.77
CA PRO A 129 -4.27 -31.48 32.97
C PRO A 129 -3.83 -31.12 31.54
N GLY A 130 -4.18 -29.92 31.05
CA GLY A 130 -3.78 -29.45 29.73
C GLY A 130 -4.43 -30.23 28.58
N VAL A 131 -3.92 -30.04 27.36
CA VAL A 131 -4.45 -30.70 26.16
C VAL A 131 -3.45 -31.71 25.61
N SER A 132 -3.90 -32.94 25.41
CA SER A 132 -3.04 -34.03 24.95
C SER A 132 -3.77 -35.04 24.08
N LEU A 133 -3.00 -35.67 23.19
CA LEU A 133 -3.42 -36.80 22.36
C LEU A 133 -2.81 -38.07 22.95
N HIS A 134 -3.66 -39.05 23.21
CA HIS A 134 -3.28 -40.31 23.82
C HIS A 134 -3.47 -41.46 22.84
N PHE A 135 -2.50 -42.36 22.80
CA PHE A 135 -2.60 -43.63 22.10
C PHE A 135 -2.54 -44.75 23.13
N VAL A 136 -3.66 -45.47 23.31
CA VAL A 136 -3.78 -46.55 24.29
C VAL A 136 -3.75 -47.88 23.56
N ALA A 137 -2.68 -48.66 23.73
CA ALA A 137 -2.56 -49.99 23.14
C ALA A 137 -3.61 -50.95 23.72
N LEU A 138 -4.24 -51.75 22.87
CA LEU A 138 -5.18 -52.79 23.26
C LEU A 138 -4.51 -54.16 23.22
N PRO A 139 -4.81 -55.05 24.18
CA PRO A 139 -4.34 -56.43 24.15
C PRO A 139 -4.94 -57.22 22.98
N GLU A 140 -4.23 -58.26 22.51
CA GLU A 140 -4.61 -59.06 21.32
C GLU A 140 -6.02 -59.68 21.38
N GLN A 141 -6.57 -59.90 22.60
CA GLN A 141 -7.92 -60.42 22.84
C GLN A 141 -8.86 -59.34 23.40
N ALA A 142 -8.90 -58.16 22.76
CA ALA A 142 -9.78 -57.07 23.18
C ALA A 142 -11.22 -57.19 22.63
N ALA A 143 -11.45 -58.01 21.59
CA ALA A 143 -12.79 -58.24 21.06
C ALA A 143 -13.68 -58.95 22.08
N GLY A 144 -14.94 -58.51 22.20
CA GLY A 144 -15.92 -59.02 23.17
C GLY A 144 -15.83 -58.41 24.57
N LYS A 145 -14.75 -57.69 24.89
CA LYS A 145 -14.55 -57.06 26.21
C LYS A 145 -15.23 -55.70 26.32
N ASN A 146 -15.52 -55.29 27.56
CA ASN A 146 -16.14 -54.00 27.86
C ASN A 146 -15.08 -52.90 28.02
N LEU A 147 -15.07 -51.95 27.10
CA LEU A 147 -14.26 -50.74 27.21
C LEU A 147 -15.00 -49.73 28.09
N LEU A 148 -14.35 -49.27 29.16
CA LEU A 148 -14.85 -48.24 30.07
C LEU A 148 -13.87 -47.06 30.07
N ILE A 149 -14.36 -45.85 29.79
CA ILE A 149 -13.58 -44.63 29.83
C ILE A 149 -14.18 -43.72 30.91
N LYS A 150 -13.36 -43.32 31.87
CA LYS A 150 -13.73 -42.35 32.91
C LYS A 150 -13.10 -41.02 32.59
N ILE A 151 -13.88 -39.94 32.61
CA ILE A 151 -13.44 -38.59 32.25
C ILE A 151 -13.92 -37.62 33.31
N TRP A 152 -13.04 -36.74 33.80
CA TRP A 152 -13.41 -35.62 34.67
C TRP A 152 -12.48 -34.43 34.43
N SER A 153 -12.90 -33.25 34.87
CA SER A 153 -12.14 -32.01 34.65
C SER A 153 -12.36 -31.04 35.80
N PRO A 154 -11.32 -30.30 36.23
CA PRO A 154 -11.47 -29.23 37.23
C PRO A 154 -12.29 -28.05 36.70
N TYR A 155 -12.58 -28.03 35.40
CA TYR A 155 -13.36 -26.99 34.73
C TYR A 155 -14.67 -27.57 34.17
N ALA A 156 -15.81 -27.02 34.59
CA ALA A 156 -17.14 -27.48 34.17
C ALA A 156 -17.35 -27.44 32.64
N ILE A 157 -16.80 -26.41 31.96
CA ILE A 157 -16.88 -26.25 30.49
C ILE A 157 -16.25 -27.44 29.75
N PHE A 158 -15.25 -28.09 30.34
CA PHE A 158 -14.57 -29.23 29.76
C PHE A 158 -15.08 -30.57 30.33
N ALA A 159 -15.65 -30.62 31.54
CA ALA A 159 -16.20 -31.86 32.11
C ALA A 159 -17.29 -32.50 31.23
N SER A 160 -18.14 -31.65 30.63
CA SER A 160 -19.19 -32.03 29.67
C SER A 160 -18.70 -32.52 28.30
N SER A 161 -17.40 -32.47 28.02
CA SER A 161 -16.85 -32.47 26.66
C SER A 161 -16.34 -33.85 26.21
N LEU A 162 -17.21 -34.75 25.72
CA LEU A 162 -16.82 -36.03 25.08
C LEU A 162 -16.12 -35.86 23.73
N GLN A 163 -14.83 -36.22 23.61
CA GLN A 163 -14.06 -36.15 22.35
C GLN A 163 -14.14 -37.46 21.55
N PRO A 164 -14.16 -37.43 20.21
CA PRO A 164 -14.28 -38.63 19.39
C PRO A 164 -13.16 -39.64 19.67
N VAL A 165 -13.56 -40.91 19.83
CA VAL A 165 -12.65 -42.04 20.05
C VAL A 165 -12.45 -42.78 18.74
N TYR A 166 -11.19 -42.95 18.33
CA TYR A 166 -10.85 -43.71 17.13
C TYR A 166 -10.13 -45.00 17.51
N LEU A 167 -10.44 -46.08 16.80
CA LEU A 167 -9.79 -47.38 16.92
C LEU A 167 -9.06 -47.71 15.63
N GLY A 168 -7.84 -48.20 15.71
CA GLY A 168 -7.11 -48.72 14.55
C GLY A 168 -5.72 -49.20 14.92
N ASN A 169 -4.92 -49.58 13.93
CA ASN A 169 -3.51 -49.87 14.16
C ASN A 169 -2.78 -48.56 14.52
N LEU A 170 -1.88 -48.62 15.51
CA LEU A 170 -1.07 -47.49 15.97
C LEU A 170 -0.45 -46.68 14.82
N SER A 171 0.19 -47.31 13.84
CA SER A 171 0.81 -46.60 12.71
C SER A 171 -0.21 -45.85 11.84
N SER A 172 -1.38 -46.45 11.64
CA SER A 172 -2.46 -45.84 10.85
C SER A 172 -3.09 -44.65 11.58
N LEU A 173 -3.23 -44.74 12.90
CA LEU A 173 -3.74 -43.65 13.73
C LEU A 173 -2.79 -42.43 13.73
N HIS A 174 -1.47 -42.64 13.76
CA HIS A 174 -0.50 -41.55 13.61
C HIS A 174 -0.63 -40.85 12.25
N VAL A 175 -0.71 -41.62 11.15
CA VAL A 175 -0.90 -41.07 9.81
C VAL A 175 -2.22 -40.30 9.72
N PHE A 176 -3.28 -40.80 10.35
CA PHE A 176 -4.58 -40.12 10.40
C PHE A 176 -4.52 -38.80 11.16
N ALA A 177 -3.86 -38.76 12.32
CA ALA A 177 -3.64 -37.53 13.10
C ALA A 177 -2.90 -36.46 12.28
N VAL A 178 -1.85 -36.86 11.54
CA VAL A 178 -1.10 -35.96 10.64
C VAL A 178 -1.98 -35.49 9.48
N LYS A 179 -2.71 -36.40 8.82
CA LYS A 179 -3.58 -36.07 7.69
C LYS A 179 -4.66 -35.07 8.06
N LYS A 180 -5.28 -35.20 9.25
CA LYS A 180 -6.27 -34.24 9.76
C LYS A 180 -5.66 -32.88 10.11
N SER A 181 -4.36 -32.80 10.37
CA SER A 181 -3.65 -31.58 10.78
C SER A 181 -3.01 -30.81 9.63
N ILE A 182 -2.74 -31.45 8.49
CA ILE A 182 -1.86 -30.91 7.43
C ILE A 182 -2.35 -29.58 6.83
N LEU A 183 -3.67 -29.41 6.66
CA LEU A 183 -4.26 -28.16 6.16
C LEU A 183 -3.90 -26.99 7.09
N TYR A 184 -4.11 -27.17 8.38
CA TYR A 184 -3.85 -26.15 9.40
C TYR A 184 -2.35 -25.86 9.56
N MET A 185 -1.50 -26.90 9.51
CA MET A 185 -0.05 -26.72 9.50
C MET A 185 0.39 -25.84 8.33
N PHE A 186 -0.15 -26.11 7.16
CA PHE A 186 0.16 -25.34 5.97
C PHE A 186 -0.32 -23.89 6.07
N LEU A 187 -1.60 -23.68 6.44
CA LEU A 187 -2.17 -22.34 6.64
C LEU A 187 -1.37 -21.53 7.65
N SER A 188 -1.00 -22.15 8.78
CA SER A 188 -0.17 -21.56 9.82
C SER A 188 1.20 -21.17 9.30
N LEU A 189 1.87 -22.06 8.56
CA LEU A 189 3.18 -21.76 7.97
C LEU A 189 3.12 -20.53 7.05
N VAL A 190 2.11 -20.45 6.18
CA VAL A 190 1.91 -19.28 5.29
C VAL A 190 1.66 -18.02 6.11
N CYS A 191 0.79 -18.06 7.11
CA CYS A 191 0.48 -16.91 7.96
C CYS A 191 1.67 -16.43 8.80
N VAL A 192 2.46 -17.36 9.36
CA VAL A 192 3.63 -17.03 10.17
C VAL A 192 4.75 -16.45 9.31
N LEU A 193 5.07 -17.08 8.17
CA LEU A 193 6.10 -16.56 7.25
C LEU A 193 5.68 -15.22 6.65
N GLY A 194 4.45 -15.11 6.14
CA GLY A 194 3.93 -13.88 5.57
C GLY A 194 3.81 -12.76 6.62
N GLY A 195 3.41 -13.10 7.85
CA GLY A 195 3.37 -12.17 8.96
C GLY A 195 4.75 -11.67 9.38
N PHE A 196 5.75 -12.57 9.40
CA PHE A 196 7.15 -12.21 9.65
C PHE A 196 7.69 -11.27 8.57
N VAL A 197 7.42 -11.57 7.30
CA VAL A 197 7.74 -10.69 6.16
C VAL A 197 7.11 -9.31 6.37
N CYS A 198 5.81 -9.23 6.67
CA CYS A 198 5.14 -7.95 6.96
C CYS A 198 5.77 -7.19 8.13
N ALA A 199 6.13 -7.87 9.21
CA ALA A 199 6.75 -7.27 10.39
C ALA A 199 8.16 -6.73 10.09
N VAL A 200 8.99 -7.50 9.37
CA VAL A 200 10.36 -7.11 8.97
C VAL A 200 10.31 -5.93 8.00
N PHE A 201 9.47 -5.97 6.97
CA PHE A 201 9.31 -4.83 6.06
C PHE A 201 8.79 -3.58 6.77
N SER A 202 7.96 -3.78 7.81
CA SER A 202 7.54 -2.70 8.70
C SER A 202 8.62 -2.26 9.68
N ALA A 203 9.75 -2.95 9.82
CA ALA A 203 10.90 -2.54 10.64
C ALA A 203 11.97 -1.79 9.82
N LEU A 204 12.00 -1.98 8.50
CA LEU A 204 12.95 -1.32 7.62
C LEU A 204 12.58 0.16 7.41
N PRO A 205 13.55 1.09 7.46
CA PRO A 205 13.33 2.52 7.22
C PRO A 205 13.19 2.79 5.71
N MET A 206 12.14 2.26 5.09
CA MET A 206 11.80 2.53 3.69
C MET A 206 10.88 3.75 3.59
N ARG A 207 11.34 4.80 2.90
CA ARG A 207 10.63 6.09 2.73
C ARG A 207 9.27 5.98 2.02
N SER A 208 9.03 4.86 1.33
CA SER A 208 7.86 4.59 0.49
C SER A 208 6.91 3.54 1.11
N TYR A 209 7.16 3.08 2.34
CA TYR A 209 6.32 2.06 2.97
C TYR A 209 5.08 2.69 3.63
N VAL A 210 3.96 2.67 2.91
CA VAL A 210 2.66 3.17 3.35
C VAL A 210 2.20 2.42 4.61
N ASN A 211 1.68 3.16 5.60
CA ASN A 211 1.04 2.61 6.79
C ASN A 211 1.88 1.57 7.57
N ARG A 212 3.19 1.86 7.74
CA ARG A 212 4.16 1.02 8.47
C ARG A 212 3.64 0.41 9.78
N ARG A 213 2.95 1.19 10.62
CA ARG A 213 2.36 0.68 11.88
C ARG A 213 1.21 -0.30 11.65
N ALA A 214 0.38 -0.07 10.63
CA ALA A 214 -0.71 -0.98 10.29
C ALA A 214 -0.15 -2.32 9.80
N ASN A 215 0.85 -2.29 8.92
CA ASN A 215 1.49 -3.51 8.41
C ASN A 215 2.21 -4.30 9.52
N LEU A 216 2.77 -3.62 10.53
CA LEU A 216 3.32 -4.28 11.71
C LEU A 216 2.23 -5.02 12.50
N PHE A 217 1.14 -4.33 12.86
CA PHE A 217 0.04 -4.96 13.59
C PHE A 217 -0.60 -6.10 12.81
N PHE A 218 -0.77 -5.94 11.50
CA PHE A 218 -1.28 -7.00 10.66
C PHE A 218 -0.33 -8.21 10.58
N GLY A 219 0.98 -7.98 10.50
CA GLY A 219 1.97 -9.06 10.55
C GLY A 219 1.94 -9.83 11.87
N LEU A 220 1.87 -9.12 13.00
CA LEU A 220 1.73 -9.72 14.34
C LEU A 220 0.42 -10.52 14.49
N PHE A 221 -0.68 -9.99 13.95
CA PHE A 221 -1.95 -10.72 13.88
C PHE A 221 -1.80 -12.04 13.10
N CYS A 222 -1.19 -12.02 11.91
CA CYS A 222 -1.01 -13.21 11.08
C CYS A 222 -0.18 -14.29 11.80
N ILE A 223 0.90 -13.90 12.47
CA ILE A 223 1.75 -14.82 13.24
C ILE A 223 0.94 -15.47 14.37
N LEU A 224 0.27 -14.65 15.19
CA LEU A 224 -0.47 -15.15 16.36
C LEU A 224 -1.66 -16.02 15.94
N TRP A 225 -2.40 -15.61 14.91
CA TRP A 225 -3.52 -16.40 14.39
C TRP A 225 -3.03 -17.72 13.76
N GLY A 226 -1.90 -17.69 13.04
CA GLY A 226 -1.26 -18.89 12.49
C GLY A 226 -0.88 -19.89 13.60
N ILE A 227 -0.22 -19.43 14.66
CA ILE A 227 0.13 -20.28 15.81
C ILE A 227 -1.13 -20.82 16.50
N TYR A 228 -2.14 -19.98 16.72
CA TYR A 228 -3.43 -20.39 17.30
C TYR A 228 -4.11 -21.49 16.48
N SER A 229 -4.10 -21.37 15.15
CA SER A 229 -4.73 -22.34 14.25
C SER A 229 -4.11 -23.74 14.35
N VAL A 230 -2.79 -23.84 14.53
CA VAL A 230 -2.10 -25.13 14.71
C VAL A 230 -2.25 -25.67 16.12
N GLY A 231 -2.33 -24.84 17.15
CA GLY A 231 -2.50 -25.28 18.55
C GLY A 231 -3.77 -26.11 18.84
N ARG A 232 -4.70 -26.21 17.88
CA ARG A 232 -5.92 -27.04 17.96
C ARG A 232 -5.85 -28.36 17.19
N THR A 233 -4.69 -28.71 16.66
CA THR A 233 -4.51 -29.87 15.78
C THR A 233 -3.86 -31.04 16.51
N TYR A 234 -4.09 -32.26 16.02
CA TYR A 234 -3.49 -33.47 16.62
C TYR A 234 -1.96 -33.43 16.60
N ILE A 235 -1.35 -32.82 15.57
CA ILE A 235 0.11 -32.69 15.51
C ILE A 235 0.66 -31.76 16.60
N ALA A 236 -0.06 -30.69 16.98
CA ALA A 236 0.38 -29.83 18.06
C ALA A 236 0.33 -30.56 19.41
N TYR A 237 -0.66 -31.44 19.60
CA TYR A 237 -0.77 -32.30 20.78
C TYR A 237 0.34 -33.35 20.87
N LEU A 238 0.94 -33.72 19.73
CA LEU A 238 2.07 -34.65 19.65
C LEU A 238 3.42 -33.96 19.85
N LEU A 239 3.59 -32.75 19.31
CA LEU A 239 4.87 -32.05 19.30
C LEU A 239 5.17 -31.29 20.60
N PHE A 240 4.13 -30.83 21.29
CA PHE A 240 4.28 -29.97 22.46
C PHE A 240 3.73 -30.65 23.71
N PRO A 241 4.44 -30.54 24.86
CA PRO A 241 3.88 -30.93 26.15
C PRO A 241 2.54 -30.24 26.43
N PRO A 242 1.64 -30.87 27.20
CA PRO A 242 0.27 -30.36 27.42
C PRO A 242 0.24 -28.92 27.92
N ASP A 243 1.13 -28.53 28.84
CA ASP A 243 1.20 -27.17 29.38
C ASP A 243 1.64 -26.15 28.35
N ILE A 244 2.68 -26.49 27.59
CA ILE A 244 3.23 -25.59 26.57
C ILE A 244 2.20 -25.35 25.48
N ASN A 245 1.52 -26.41 25.02
CA ASN A 245 0.47 -26.27 24.03
C ASN A 245 -0.72 -25.46 24.54
N SER A 246 -1.17 -25.76 25.77
CA SER A 246 -2.24 -25.03 26.46
C SER A 246 -1.91 -23.54 26.60
N PHE A 247 -0.71 -23.22 27.09
CA PHE A 247 -0.23 -21.85 27.23
C PHE A 247 -0.13 -21.15 25.88
N MET A 248 0.52 -21.77 24.89
CA MET A 248 0.66 -21.21 23.55
C MET A 248 -0.71 -20.91 22.92
N ARG A 249 -1.67 -21.83 23.05
CA ARG A 249 -3.04 -21.66 22.54
C ARG A 249 -3.77 -20.53 23.25
N SER A 250 -3.72 -20.49 24.58
CA SER A 250 -4.39 -19.45 25.38
C SER A 250 -3.78 -18.07 25.12
N PHE A 251 -2.45 -17.97 25.09
CA PHE A 251 -1.71 -16.74 24.81
C PHE A 251 -2.05 -16.18 23.42
N THR A 252 -1.98 -17.02 22.39
CA THR A 252 -2.28 -16.60 21.01
C THR A 252 -3.75 -16.27 20.82
N TYR A 253 -4.68 -17.06 21.39
CA TYR A 253 -6.13 -16.78 21.37
C TYR A 253 -6.47 -15.40 21.96
N THR A 254 -5.77 -15.03 23.04
CA THR A 254 -6.01 -13.79 23.75
C THR A 254 -5.46 -12.58 23.00
N LEU A 255 -4.31 -12.72 22.31
CA LEU A 255 -3.62 -11.58 21.71
C LEU A 255 -3.94 -11.33 20.25
N TYR A 256 -4.23 -12.36 19.43
CA TYR A 256 -4.49 -12.12 18.00
C TYR A 256 -5.62 -11.09 17.76
N PRO A 257 -6.73 -11.05 18.54
CA PRO A 257 -7.80 -10.07 18.35
C PRO A 257 -7.32 -8.63 18.55
N VAL A 258 -6.44 -8.39 19.52
CA VAL A 258 -5.89 -7.05 19.80
C VAL A 258 -5.21 -6.47 18.57
N PHE A 259 -4.41 -7.28 17.87
CA PHE A 259 -3.63 -6.84 16.73
C PHE A 259 -4.47 -6.58 15.47
N ILE A 260 -5.49 -7.40 15.20
CA ILE A 260 -6.40 -7.13 14.08
C ILE A 260 -7.24 -5.88 14.34
N ILE A 261 -7.68 -5.66 15.59
CA ILE A 261 -8.42 -4.45 15.96
C ILE A 261 -7.52 -3.21 15.89
N ALA A 262 -6.25 -3.31 16.32
CA ALA A 262 -5.27 -2.24 16.19
C ALA A 262 -4.98 -1.90 14.71
N TYR A 263 -4.92 -2.91 13.84
CA TYR A 263 -4.84 -2.72 12.39
C TYR A 263 -6.06 -1.97 11.84
N LEU A 264 -7.26 -2.46 12.14
CA LEU A 264 -8.51 -1.84 11.69
C LEU A 264 -8.66 -0.42 12.21
N ARG A 265 -8.29 -0.15 13.46
CA ARG A 265 -8.26 1.18 14.06
C ARG A 265 -7.50 2.21 13.23
N ILE A 266 -6.36 1.82 12.64
CA ILE A 266 -5.57 2.73 11.78
C ILE A 266 -6.30 3.01 10.46
N ARG A 267 -7.10 2.05 9.98
CA ARG A 267 -7.87 2.13 8.73
C ARG A 267 -9.21 2.88 8.86
N MET A 268 -9.69 3.09 10.09
CA MET A 268 -10.93 3.84 10.36
C MET A 268 -10.69 5.36 10.23
N VAL A 269 -11.60 6.05 9.54
CA VAL A 269 -11.53 7.50 9.33
C VAL A 269 -12.57 8.22 10.20
N HIS A 270 -13.84 7.80 10.15
CA HIS A 270 -14.95 8.50 10.78
C HIS A 270 -15.16 8.08 12.24
N TYR A 271 -15.17 6.76 12.51
CA TYR A 271 -15.46 6.23 13.86
C TYR A 271 -14.20 5.86 14.66
N LYS A 272 -13.12 6.63 14.48
CA LYS A 272 -11.81 6.34 15.08
C LYS A 272 -11.83 6.31 16.61
N ARG A 273 -12.49 7.30 17.25
CA ARG A 273 -12.62 7.35 18.72
C ARG A 273 -13.40 6.17 19.30
N ALA A 274 -14.48 5.75 18.64
CA ALA A 274 -15.23 4.57 19.05
C ALA A 274 -14.38 3.29 18.93
N THR A 275 -13.57 3.22 17.86
CA THR A 275 -12.65 2.10 17.66
C THR A 275 -11.52 2.08 18.70
N ASP A 276 -11.07 3.25 19.18
CA ASP A 276 -10.12 3.36 20.30
C ASP A 276 -10.68 2.77 21.59
N LEU A 277 -11.97 2.98 21.89
CA LEU A 277 -12.64 2.38 23.04
C LEU A 277 -12.73 0.85 22.91
N VAL A 278 -13.09 0.35 21.73
CA VAL A 278 -13.13 -1.10 21.47
C VAL A 278 -11.74 -1.72 21.62
N LEU A 279 -10.70 -1.08 21.08
CA LEU A 279 -9.32 -1.54 21.25
C LEU A 279 -8.90 -1.53 22.73
N GLY A 280 -9.28 -0.49 23.49
CA GLY A 280 -9.08 -0.44 24.94
C GLY A 280 -9.77 -1.59 25.67
N GLY A 281 -10.99 -1.96 25.26
CA GLY A 281 -11.71 -3.13 25.78
C GLY A 281 -10.98 -4.45 25.49
N PHE A 282 -10.47 -4.63 24.27
CA PHE A 282 -9.67 -5.81 23.91
C PHE A 282 -8.37 -5.90 24.72
N LEU A 283 -7.69 -4.77 24.93
CA LEU A 283 -6.48 -4.68 25.75
C LEU A 283 -6.78 -4.97 27.24
N ALA A 284 -7.86 -4.42 27.79
CA ALA A 284 -8.28 -4.68 29.16
C ALA A 284 -8.65 -6.15 29.37
N THR A 285 -9.34 -6.75 28.40
CA THR A 285 -9.67 -8.19 28.42
C THR A 285 -8.41 -9.04 28.32
N ALA A 286 -7.45 -8.67 27.47
CA ALA A 286 -6.16 -9.36 27.38
C ALA A 286 -5.33 -9.23 28.66
N PHE A 287 -5.36 -8.08 29.32
CA PHE A 287 -4.74 -7.86 30.62
C PHE A 287 -5.37 -8.74 31.70
N LEU A 288 -6.71 -8.79 31.75
CA LEU A 288 -7.47 -9.68 32.64
C LEU A 288 -7.16 -11.16 32.39
N ALA A 289 -6.90 -11.53 31.14
CA ALA A 289 -6.64 -12.90 30.75
C ALA A 289 -5.18 -13.34 30.97
N LEU A 290 -4.19 -12.44 30.88
CA LEU A 290 -2.77 -12.82 30.94
C LEU A 290 -2.05 -12.39 32.23
N VAL A 291 -2.47 -11.28 32.84
CA VAL A 291 -1.76 -10.68 33.97
C VAL A 291 -2.42 -11.03 35.30
N LEU A 292 -3.75 -11.00 35.37
CA LEU A 292 -4.48 -11.30 36.60
C LEU A 292 -4.35 -12.77 37.08
N PRO A 293 -4.39 -13.80 36.20
CA PRO A 293 -4.27 -15.19 36.64
C PRO A 293 -2.97 -15.50 37.41
N PRO A 294 -1.77 -15.18 36.88
CA PRO A 294 -0.54 -15.43 37.62
C PRO A 294 -0.38 -14.52 38.84
N ALA A 295 -0.92 -13.30 38.82
CA ALA A 295 -0.78 -12.35 39.93
C ALA A 295 -1.62 -12.73 41.17
N PHE A 296 -2.75 -13.41 40.98
CA PHE A 296 -3.69 -13.77 42.04
C PHE A 296 -3.84 -15.29 42.23
N HIS A 297 -2.96 -16.10 41.61
CA HIS A 297 -3.06 -17.56 41.60
C HIS A 297 -4.43 -18.07 41.13
N LEU A 298 -5.04 -17.38 40.14
CA LEU A 298 -6.29 -17.80 39.53
C LEU A 298 -6.01 -18.67 38.29
N ASP A 299 -6.90 -19.62 38.03
CA ASP A 299 -6.85 -20.43 36.82
C ASP A 299 -7.41 -19.66 35.62
N TYR A 300 -6.61 -19.51 34.55
CA TYR A 300 -7.04 -18.93 33.27
C TYR A 300 -8.35 -19.53 32.75
N TYR A 301 -8.45 -20.85 32.79
CA TYR A 301 -9.59 -21.59 32.22
C TYR A 301 -10.89 -21.39 32.99
N ARG A 302 -10.84 -21.03 34.28
CA ARG A 302 -12.03 -20.64 35.05
C ARG A 302 -12.58 -19.29 34.58
N LEU A 303 -11.70 -18.40 34.12
CA LEU A 303 -12.06 -17.06 33.64
C LEU A 303 -12.60 -17.05 32.21
N LEU A 304 -12.50 -18.16 31.46
CA LEU A 304 -13.01 -18.23 30.08
C LEU A 304 -14.51 -17.97 29.96
N SER A 305 -15.30 -18.31 30.98
CA SER A 305 -16.74 -18.01 31.04
C SER A 305 -17.04 -16.50 31.05
N VAL A 306 -16.09 -15.67 31.49
CA VAL A 306 -16.19 -14.21 31.51
C VAL A 306 -15.49 -13.60 30.30
N ILE A 307 -14.29 -14.10 29.96
CA ILE A 307 -13.45 -13.59 28.87
C ILE A 307 -14.13 -13.79 27.51
N ASN A 308 -14.71 -14.98 27.26
CA ASN A 308 -15.30 -15.29 25.95
C ASN A 308 -16.50 -14.37 25.62
N PRO A 309 -17.52 -14.19 26.48
CA PRO A 309 -18.61 -13.25 26.22
C PRO A 309 -18.14 -11.81 26.01
N LEU A 310 -17.11 -11.37 26.76
CA LEU A 310 -16.57 -10.02 26.62
C LEU A 310 -15.92 -9.80 25.25
N TYR A 311 -15.09 -10.75 24.79
CA TYR A 311 -14.53 -10.69 23.44
C TYR A 311 -15.60 -10.76 22.35
N GLN A 312 -16.64 -11.57 22.53
CA GLN A 312 -17.76 -11.65 21.59
C GLN A 312 -18.51 -10.32 21.49
N LEU A 313 -18.81 -9.68 22.62
CA LEU A 313 -19.46 -8.38 22.67
C LEU A 313 -18.62 -7.30 21.97
N LEU A 314 -17.32 -7.23 22.28
CA LEU A 314 -16.41 -6.26 21.67
C LEU A 314 -16.25 -6.49 20.16
N PHE A 315 -16.21 -7.75 19.73
CA PHE A 315 -16.19 -8.11 18.32
C PHE A 315 -17.48 -7.68 17.60
N LEU A 316 -18.65 -7.91 18.20
CA LEU A 316 -19.93 -7.48 17.63
C LEU A 316 -20.00 -5.96 17.49
N ILE A 317 -19.57 -5.21 18.51
CA ILE A 317 -19.45 -3.75 18.46
C ILE A 317 -18.53 -3.34 17.30
N MET A 318 -17.39 -4.02 17.14
CA MET A 318 -16.48 -3.74 16.03
C MET A 318 -17.13 -3.96 14.67
N VAL A 319 -17.86 -5.06 14.48
CA VAL A 319 -18.58 -5.35 13.23
C VAL A 319 -19.58 -4.23 12.91
N VAL A 320 -20.33 -3.75 13.90
CA VAL A 320 -21.25 -2.62 13.73
C VAL A 320 -20.50 -1.36 13.30
N LEU A 321 -19.36 -1.04 13.94
CA LEU A 321 -18.54 0.11 13.55
C LEU A 321 -18.01 -0.01 12.12
N LEU A 322 -17.58 -1.20 11.70
CA LEU A 322 -17.12 -1.46 10.33
C LEU A 322 -18.26 -1.24 9.31
N LEU A 323 -19.49 -1.67 9.63
CA LEU A 323 -20.66 -1.44 8.76
C LEU A 323 -21.04 0.04 8.67
N LEU A 324 -20.95 0.79 9.78
CA LEU A 324 -21.21 2.23 9.78
C LEU A 324 -20.16 3.00 8.97
N GLU A 325 -18.88 2.63 9.09
CA GLU A 325 -17.79 3.21 8.32
C GLU A 325 -17.89 2.86 6.82
N LEU A 326 -18.32 1.63 6.49
CA LEU A 326 -18.59 1.22 5.11
C LEU A 326 -19.69 2.09 4.47
N ARG A 327 -20.76 2.40 5.20
CA ARG A 327 -21.82 3.32 4.74
C ARG A 327 -21.33 4.74 4.48
N ARG A 328 -20.23 5.16 5.11
CA ARG A 328 -19.59 6.47 4.91
C ARG A 328 -18.59 6.49 3.74
N GLY A 329 -18.46 5.39 2.98
CA GLY A 329 -17.70 5.35 1.74
C GLY A 329 -16.21 5.03 1.88
N ASN A 330 -15.78 4.39 2.98
CA ASN A 330 -14.39 3.98 3.14
C ASN A 330 -14.00 2.90 2.11
N VAL A 331 -13.11 3.27 1.18
CA VAL A 331 -12.69 2.42 0.05
C VAL A 331 -12.06 1.11 0.54
N PHE A 332 -11.23 1.15 1.58
CA PHE A 332 -10.61 -0.04 2.17
C PHE A 332 -11.66 -1.06 2.63
N LEU A 333 -12.68 -0.60 3.35
CA LEU A 333 -13.72 -1.47 3.87
C LEU A 333 -14.62 -2.03 2.76
N ARG A 334 -14.79 -1.31 1.66
CA ARG A 334 -15.53 -1.81 0.49
C ARG A 334 -14.87 -3.04 -0.14
N PHE A 335 -13.54 -3.13 -0.09
CA PHE A 335 -12.80 -4.30 -0.58
C PHE A 335 -12.90 -5.51 0.34
N ILE A 336 -12.94 -5.31 1.67
CA ILE A 336 -12.87 -6.42 2.65
C ILE A 336 -14.27 -6.82 3.15
N SER A 337 -15.31 -5.99 2.95
CA SER A 337 -16.65 -6.23 3.49
C SER A 337 -17.24 -7.62 3.21
N PRO A 338 -17.04 -8.29 2.05
CA PRO A 338 -17.57 -9.64 1.85
C PRO A 338 -16.89 -10.67 2.76
N CYS A 339 -15.58 -10.54 2.95
CA CYS A 339 -14.80 -11.44 3.82
C CYS A 339 -15.07 -11.15 5.31
N VAL A 340 -15.24 -9.88 5.69
CA VAL A 340 -15.64 -9.52 7.06
C VAL A 340 -17.02 -10.10 7.37
N ALA A 341 -17.98 -9.98 6.45
CA ALA A 341 -19.31 -10.55 6.64
C ALA A 341 -19.26 -12.08 6.79
N ALA A 342 -18.54 -12.77 5.90
CA ALA A 342 -18.37 -14.22 5.96
C ALA A 342 -17.71 -14.68 7.27
N ALA A 343 -16.64 -14.01 7.72
CA ALA A 343 -15.99 -14.36 8.98
C ALA A 343 -16.81 -13.99 10.21
N SER A 344 -17.61 -12.93 10.15
CA SER A 344 -18.53 -12.56 11.23
C SER A 344 -19.62 -13.60 11.39
N ILE A 345 -20.19 -14.08 10.27
CA ILE A 345 -21.15 -15.19 10.25
C ILE A 345 -20.48 -16.46 10.75
N ALA A 346 -19.29 -16.82 10.26
CA ALA A 346 -18.54 -17.99 10.72
C ALA A 346 -18.25 -17.93 12.23
N CYS A 347 -17.86 -16.77 12.74
CA CYS A 347 -17.62 -16.55 14.17
C CYS A 347 -18.91 -16.74 14.98
N LEU A 348 -20.02 -16.12 14.55
CA LEU A 348 -21.35 -16.32 15.16
C LEU A 348 -21.79 -17.78 15.13
N CYS A 349 -21.59 -18.49 14.01
CA CYS A 349 -21.90 -19.91 13.89
C CYS A 349 -21.02 -20.77 14.80
N THR A 350 -19.73 -20.46 14.97
CA THR A 350 -18.88 -21.17 15.93
C THR A 350 -19.28 -20.90 17.38
N ILE A 351 -19.78 -19.70 17.69
CA ILE A 351 -20.27 -19.34 19.03
C ILE A 351 -21.57 -20.10 19.33
N ILE A 352 -22.52 -20.11 18.38
CA ILE A 352 -23.76 -20.88 18.47
C ILE A 352 -23.47 -22.38 18.49
N ALA A 353 -22.36 -22.83 17.93
CA ALA A 353 -21.95 -24.22 17.96
C ALA A 353 -20.93 -24.56 19.05
N GLN A 354 -20.57 -23.63 19.94
CA GLN A 354 -19.93 -24.01 21.20
C GLN A 354 -20.86 -24.92 22.03
N THR A 355 -22.17 -24.90 21.78
CA THR A 355 -23.15 -25.90 22.25
C THR A 355 -23.27 -27.15 21.35
N MET A 356 -22.79 -27.15 20.10
CA MET A 356 -23.07 -28.23 19.12
C MET A 356 -21.84 -28.88 18.44
N ARG A 357 -20.60 -28.60 18.86
CA ARG A 357 -19.38 -29.44 18.70
C ARG A 357 -19.19 -30.16 17.34
N TYR A 358 -19.33 -29.44 16.22
CA TYR A 358 -19.01 -29.98 14.88
C TYR A 358 -17.67 -29.47 14.33
N ASP A 359 -16.75 -30.39 13.97
CA ASP A 359 -15.46 -30.10 13.31
C ASP A 359 -15.59 -29.27 12.02
N VAL A 360 -16.73 -29.37 11.33
CA VAL A 360 -17.02 -28.61 10.10
C VAL A 360 -17.01 -27.11 10.36
N LEU A 361 -17.55 -26.66 11.49
CA LEU A 361 -17.66 -25.24 11.80
C LEU A 361 -16.30 -24.62 12.13
N TYR A 362 -15.39 -25.38 12.73
CA TYR A 362 -14.02 -24.94 12.93
C TYR A 362 -13.26 -24.78 11.60
N ASN A 363 -13.45 -25.71 10.65
CA ASN A 363 -12.90 -25.57 9.31
C ASN A 363 -13.40 -24.30 8.61
N VAL A 364 -14.70 -24.02 8.69
CA VAL A 364 -15.31 -22.80 8.14
C VAL A 364 -14.70 -21.55 8.79
N TYR A 365 -14.54 -21.53 10.12
CA TYR A 365 -13.86 -20.44 10.82
C TYR A 365 -12.44 -20.22 10.30
N VAL A 366 -11.63 -21.27 10.19
CA VAL A 366 -10.22 -21.15 9.77
C VAL A 366 -10.12 -20.63 8.34
N VAL A 367 -10.90 -21.19 7.42
CA VAL A 367 -10.91 -20.76 6.01
C VAL A 367 -11.39 -19.31 5.88
N SER A 368 -12.37 -18.89 6.67
CA SER A 368 -12.91 -17.52 6.64
C SER A 368 -11.88 -16.48 7.09
N PHE A 369 -11.17 -16.76 8.20
CA PHE A 369 -10.11 -15.89 8.68
C PHE A 369 -8.91 -15.86 7.73
N PHE A 370 -8.55 -17.00 7.12
CA PHE A 370 -7.51 -17.03 6.09
C PHE A 370 -7.90 -16.21 4.86
N GLY A 371 -9.17 -16.27 4.43
CA GLY A 371 -9.69 -15.42 3.37
C GLY A 371 -9.58 -13.92 3.67
N ILE A 372 -9.84 -13.50 4.91
CA ILE A 372 -9.60 -12.12 5.35
C ILE A 372 -8.12 -11.76 5.25
N ILE A 373 -7.22 -12.62 5.74
CA ILE A 373 -5.77 -12.38 5.71
C ILE A 373 -5.30 -12.17 4.27
N LEU A 374 -5.71 -13.05 3.34
CA LEU A 374 -5.37 -12.90 1.93
C LEU A 374 -5.90 -11.59 1.34
N THR A 375 -7.15 -11.24 1.63
CA THR A 375 -7.76 -10.00 1.12
C THR A 375 -7.03 -8.76 1.64
N ILE A 376 -6.65 -8.74 2.92
CA ILE A 376 -5.85 -7.66 3.48
C ILE A 376 -4.46 -7.61 2.84
N TRP A 377 -3.80 -8.75 2.60
CA TRP A 377 -2.52 -8.79 1.87
C TRP A 377 -2.64 -8.19 0.48
N PHE A 378 -3.63 -8.61 -0.31
CA PHE A 378 -3.84 -8.08 -1.66
C PHE A 378 -4.11 -6.57 -1.63
N TYR A 379 -4.91 -6.09 -0.67
CA TYR A 379 -5.16 -4.66 -0.53
C TYR A 379 -3.90 -3.87 -0.16
N ASN A 380 -3.12 -4.35 0.81
CA ASN A 380 -1.86 -3.71 1.20
C ASN A 380 -0.86 -3.68 0.04
N LEU A 381 -0.81 -4.75 -0.76
CA LEU A 381 0.00 -4.82 -1.98
C LEU A 381 -0.49 -3.80 -3.02
N TYR A 382 -1.80 -3.71 -3.23
CA TYR A 382 -2.41 -2.74 -4.15
C TYR A 382 -2.09 -1.29 -3.75
N GLU A 383 -2.27 -0.91 -2.48
CA GLU A 383 -1.90 0.43 -1.99
C GLU A 383 -0.42 0.72 -2.17
N PHE A 384 0.44 -0.27 -1.88
CA PHE A 384 1.87 -0.15 -2.07
C PHE A 384 2.24 0.10 -3.54
N LEU A 385 1.63 -0.64 -4.47
CA LEU A 385 1.83 -0.44 -5.92
C LEU A 385 1.31 0.92 -6.39
N GLN A 386 0.16 1.38 -5.88
CA GLN A 386 -0.36 2.70 -6.21
C GLN A 386 0.55 3.83 -5.71
N GLN A 387 1.03 3.73 -4.47
CA GLN A 387 1.94 4.73 -3.92
C GLN A 387 3.24 4.76 -4.72
N ARG A 388 3.74 3.60 -5.14
CA ARG A 388 4.91 3.49 -6.02
C ARG A 388 4.73 4.22 -7.35
N ALA A 389 3.58 4.05 -7.99
CA ALA A 389 3.27 4.75 -9.23
C ALA A 389 3.26 6.27 -9.02
N LYS A 390 2.68 6.75 -7.90
CA LYS A 390 2.66 8.16 -7.53
C LYS A 390 4.06 8.71 -7.24
N ASP A 391 4.86 8.00 -6.44
CA ASP A 391 6.23 8.39 -6.10
C ASP A 391 7.10 8.49 -7.36
N GLN A 392 6.93 7.57 -8.32
CA GLN A 392 7.64 7.61 -9.61
C GLN A 392 7.24 8.82 -10.46
N GLU A 393 5.95 9.16 -10.48
CA GLU A 393 5.46 10.32 -11.19
C GLU A 393 5.95 11.62 -10.56
N GLU A 394 5.96 11.72 -9.22
CA GLU A 394 6.53 12.87 -8.51
C GLU A 394 8.03 13.05 -8.81
N ILE A 395 8.80 11.96 -8.84
CA ILE A 395 10.21 11.99 -9.25
C ILE A 395 10.35 12.47 -10.70
N ARG A 396 9.48 12.04 -11.61
CA ARG A 396 9.49 12.45 -13.01
C ARG A 396 9.21 13.95 -13.15
N ILE A 397 8.18 14.44 -12.48
CA ILE A 397 7.81 15.86 -12.42
C ILE A 397 8.96 16.68 -11.83
N MET A 398 9.60 16.21 -10.76
CA MET A 398 10.72 16.90 -10.13
C MET A 398 11.93 17.01 -11.07
N LYS A 399 12.24 15.96 -11.82
CA LYS A 399 13.31 15.98 -12.85
C LYS A 399 13.00 16.99 -13.95
N LEU A 400 11.76 17.04 -14.43
CA LEU A 400 11.33 18.00 -15.44
C LEU A 400 11.46 19.45 -14.94
N LYS A 401 11.02 19.71 -13.69
CA LYS A 401 11.15 21.03 -13.05
C LYS A 401 12.61 21.47 -12.93
N ASN A 402 13.50 20.56 -12.53
CA ASN A 402 14.93 20.86 -12.45
C ASN A 402 15.53 21.18 -13.81
N ALA A 403 15.16 20.45 -14.87
CA ALA A 403 15.63 20.73 -16.23
C ALA A 403 15.21 22.13 -16.71
N LEU A 404 13.93 22.48 -16.52
CA LEU A 404 13.41 23.82 -16.83
C LEU A 404 14.11 24.93 -16.05
N THR A 405 14.41 24.70 -14.79
CA THR A 405 15.08 25.68 -13.94
C THR A 405 16.51 25.95 -14.43
N LEU A 406 17.22 24.91 -14.86
CA LEU A 406 18.59 25.05 -15.39
C LEU A 406 18.62 25.89 -16.67
N GLU A 407 17.72 25.63 -17.60
CA GLU A 407 17.66 26.38 -18.85
C GLU A 407 17.21 27.83 -18.64
N TYR A 408 16.28 28.08 -17.72
CA TYR A 408 15.94 29.45 -17.32
C TYR A 408 17.17 30.19 -16.77
N CYS A 409 18.00 29.51 -15.96
CA CYS A 409 19.26 30.07 -15.48
C CYS A 409 20.24 30.34 -16.63
N GLU A 410 20.39 29.43 -17.59
CA GLU A 410 21.26 29.60 -18.76
C GLU A 410 20.82 30.82 -19.60
N ALA A 411 19.53 30.91 -19.94
CA ALA A 411 18.97 32.06 -20.66
C ALA A 411 19.18 33.38 -19.90
N THR A 412 19.06 33.35 -18.57
CA THR A 412 19.33 34.52 -17.72
C THR A 412 20.80 34.94 -17.77
N VAL A 413 21.73 33.97 -17.76
CA VAL A 413 23.17 34.23 -17.86
C VAL A 413 23.51 34.83 -19.24
N GLU A 414 22.94 34.30 -20.32
CA GLU A 414 23.12 34.87 -21.67
C GLU A 414 22.62 36.32 -21.73
N ASN A 415 21.42 36.59 -21.21
CA ASN A 415 20.88 37.95 -21.15
C ASN A 415 21.78 38.89 -20.34
N LEU A 416 22.31 38.45 -19.20
CA LEU A 416 23.25 39.25 -18.41
C LEU A 416 24.55 39.53 -19.15
N GLN A 417 25.05 38.59 -19.96
CA GLN A 417 26.22 38.81 -20.81
C GLN A 417 25.92 39.86 -21.89
N GLN A 418 24.76 39.79 -22.54
CA GLN A 418 24.34 40.79 -23.52
C GLN A 418 24.25 42.19 -22.90
N ILE A 419 23.66 42.31 -21.70
CA ILE A 419 23.58 43.59 -20.98
C ILE A 419 24.96 44.12 -20.61
N LYS A 420 25.90 43.25 -20.20
CA LYS A 420 27.27 43.66 -19.90
C LYS A 420 28.00 44.21 -21.13
N LEU A 421 27.84 43.56 -22.28
CA LEU A 421 28.42 44.03 -23.55
C LEU A 421 27.87 45.41 -23.91
N LEU A 422 26.55 45.58 -23.84
CA LEU A 422 25.89 46.86 -24.08
C LEU A 422 26.41 47.96 -23.13
N ARG A 423 26.53 47.66 -21.83
CA ARG A 423 27.03 48.61 -20.84
C ARG A 423 28.48 49.01 -21.10
N HIS A 424 29.32 48.06 -21.51
CA HIS A 424 30.71 48.35 -21.86
C HIS A 424 30.79 49.29 -23.06
N GLU A 425 29.97 49.08 -24.08
CA GLU A 425 29.92 49.93 -25.26
C GLU A 425 29.44 51.35 -24.91
N ILE A 426 28.39 51.47 -24.09
CA ILE A 426 27.91 52.77 -23.57
C ILE A 426 29.00 53.49 -22.78
N ASN A 427 29.71 52.78 -21.89
CA ASN A 427 30.79 53.38 -21.10
C ASN A 427 31.93 53.86 -22.01
N ASN A 428 32.29 53.11 -23.05
CA ASN A 428 33.31 53.54 -24.02
C ASN A 428 32.88 54.84 -24.73
N HIS A 429 31.62 54.93 -25.16
CA HIS A 429 31.09 56.16 -25.76
C HIS A 429 31.09 57.33 -24.77
N ALA A 430 30.70 57.10 -23.52
CA ALA A 430 30.72 58.13 -22.48
C ALA A 430 32.14 58.63 -22.18
N SER A 431 33.13 57.72 -22.07
CA SER A 431 34.53 58.09 -21.86
C SER A 431 35.11 58.87 -23.04
N ALA A 432 34.81 58.47 -24.27
CA ALA A 432 35.25 59.20 -25.47
C ALA A 432 34.64 60.60 -25.53
N LEU A 433 33.35 60.75 -25.19
CA LEU A 433 32.70 62.06 -25.08
C LEU A 433 33.33 62.91 -23.99
N GLN A 434 33.66 62.33 -22.83
CA GLN A 434 34.30 63.05 -21.74
C GLN A 434 35.68 63.62 -22.15
N ILE A 435 36.51 62.82 -22.83
CA ILE A 435 37.82 63.26 -23.34
C ILE A 435 37.64 64.42 -24.32
N LEU A 436 36.69 64.32 -25.26
CA LEU A 436 36.41 65.38 -26.23
C LEU A 436 35.88 66.66 -25.56
N CYS A 437 35.10 66.54 -24.49
CA CYS A 437 34.65 67.68 -23.68
C CYS A 437 35.81 68.37 -22.94
N GLU A 438 36.77 67.60 -22.42
CA GLU A 438 37.97 68.13 -21.73
C GLU A 438 38.92 68.87 -22.69
N GLU A 439 38.98 68.45 -23.96
CA GLU A 439 39.74 69.13 -25.02
C GLU A 439 39.11 70.45 -25.50
N GLY A 440 37.85 70.72 -25.15
CA GLY A 440 37.16 72.00 -25.44
C GLY A 440 36.76 72.24 -26.90
N ASP A 441 36.90 71.22 -27.77
CA ASP A 441 36.66 71.32 -29.22
C ASP A 441 35.20 70.97 -29.56
N VAL A 442 34.34 71.99 -29.51
CA VAL A 442 32.88 71.86 -29.70
C VAL A 442 32.53 71.25 -31.06
N ASP A 443 33.32 71.51 -32.10
CA ASP A 443 33.08 70.97 -33.45
C ASP A 443 33.36 69.46 -33.52
N LYS A 444 34.39 68.97 -32.83
CA LYS A 444 34.67 67.52 -32.72
C LYS A 444 33.65 66.79 -31.86
N ILE A 445 33.17 67.40 -30.76
CA ILE A 445 32.09 66.83 -29.95
C ILE A 445 30.82 66.70 -30.80
N SER A 446 30.45 67.76 -31.53
CA SER A 446 29.32 67.75 -32.46
C SER A 446 29.49 66.69 -33.55
N ALA A 447 30.68 66.54 -34.12
CA ALA A 447 30.99 65.51 -35.12
C ALA A 447 30.99 64.08 -34.55
N TYR A 448 31.44 63.87 -33.31
CA TYR A 448 31.43 62.56 -32.65
C TYR A 448 30.03 62.15 -32.19
N VAL A 449 29.25 63.08 -31.63
CA VAL A 449 27.81 62.87 -31.35
C VAL A 449 27.05 62.64 -32.64
N GLN A 450 27.28 63.44 -33.69
CA GLN A 450 26.74 63.15 -35.03
C GLN A 450 27.27 61.83 -35.58
N GLY A 451 28.46 61.37 -35.21
CA GLY A 451 29.02 60.07 -35.59
C GLY A 451 28.31 58.91 -34.90
N ILE A 452 27.98 59.05 -33.62
CA ILE A 452 27.11 58.12 -32.88
C ILE A 452 25.69 58.14 -33.47
N SER A 453 25.12 59.33 -33.70
CA SER A 453 23.81 59.50 -34.35
C SER A 453 23.81 59.13 -35.85
N ARG A 454 24.96 59.12 -36.53
CA ARG A 454 25.13 58.64 -37.91
C ARG A 454 25.49 57.18 -37.99
N TRP A 455 26.07 56.57 -36.97
CA TRP A 455 26.11 55.12 -36.85
C TRP A 455 24.68 54.57 -36.71
N GLU A 456 23.82 55.32 -36.01
CA GLU A 456 22.35 55.18 -36.08
C GLU A 456 21.73 55.55 -37.44
N ALA A 457 22.32 56.39 -38.31
CA ALA A 457 21.69 56.85 -39.56
C ALA A 457 22.21 56.21 -40.87
N ILE A 458 23.47 55.75 -40.92
CA ILE A 458 24.11 55.11 -42.09
C ILE A 458 23.67 53.64 -42.19
N THR A 459 23.33 53.04 -41.07
CA THR A 459 22.43 51.88 -41.03
C THR A 459 21.05 52.47 -40.78
N SER A 460 20.29 52.84 -41.82
CA SER A 460 18.92 53.34 -41.59
C SER A 460 18.21 52.32 -40.68
N PRO A 461 17.92 52.63 -39.41
CA PRO A 461 17.29 51.67 -38.55
C PRO A 461 15.87 51.68 -39.06
N VAL A 462 15.46 50.57 -39.63
CA VAL A 462 14.04 50.27 -39.63
C VAL A 462 13.64 50.31 -38.16
N VAL A 463 13.01 51.41 -37.74
CA VAL A 463 12.48 51.54 -36.38
C VAL A 463 11.27 50.62 -36.34
N TYR A 464 11.46 49.45 -35.75
CA TYR A 464 10.41 48.45 -35.65
C TYR A 464 9.45 48.77 -34.52
N SER A 465 9.87 49.50 -33.48
CA SER A 465 9.02 49.84 -32.33
C SER A 465 9.47 51.15 -31.67
N ASN A 466 8.52 51.87 -31.06
CA ASN A 466 8.82 53.03 -30.21
C ASN A 466 9.31 52.62 -28.81
N HIS A 467 9.16 51.34 -28.43
CA HIS A 467 9.71 50.81 -27.18
C HIS A 467 11.18 50.41 -27.38
N PHE A 468 12.09 51.06 -26.65
CA PHE A 468 13.54 50.91 -26.84
C PHE A 468 14.01 49.44 -26.83
N LEU A 469 13.69 48.69 -25.77
CA LEU A 469 14.11 47.30 -25.63
C LEU A 469 13.59 46.40 -26.77
N LEU A 470 12.30 46.54 -27.13
CA LEU A 470 11.70 45.76 -28.20
C LEU A 470 12.33 46.11 -29.55
N ASN A 471 12.60 47.38 -29.81
CA ASN A 471 13.28 47.83 -31.01
C ASN A 471 14.69 47.23 -31.12
N CYS A 472 15.46 47.18 -30.03
CA CYS A 472 16.78 46.53 -30.01
C CYS A 472 16.69 45.04 -30.34
N ILE A 473 15.74 44.32 -29.73
CA ILE A 473 15.54 42.87 -29.96
C ILE A 473 15.17 42.60 -31.42
N LEU A 474 14.19 43.34 -31.95
CA LEU A 474 13.73 43.19 -33.33
C LEU A 474 14.84 43.52 -34.33
N THR A 475 15.58 44.61 -34.10
CA THR A 475 16.73 45.00 -34.94
C THR A 475 17.77 43.87 -35.00
N ASN A 476 18.15 43.31 -33.85
CA ASN A 476 19.13 42.23 -33.80
C ASN A 476 18.62 40.94 -34.47
N ARG A 477 17.40 40.52 -34.14
CA ARG A 477 16.84 39.24 -34.62
C ARG A 477 16.45 39.28 -36.09
N PHE A 478 15.91 40.39 -36.58
CA PHE A 478 15.61 40.55 -38.00
C PHE A 478 16.88 40.62 -38.83
N ALA A 479 17.94 41.32 -38.36
CA ALA A 479 19.23 41.30 -39.04
C ALA A 479 19.80 39.87 -39.14
N ARG A 480 19.66 39.06 -38.09
CA ARG A 480 20.05 37.64 -38.12
C ARG A 480 19.22 36.83 -39.11
N ALA A 481 17.91 37.02 -39.12
CA ALA A 481 16.99 36.32 -40.02
C ALA A 481 17.23 36.69 -41.50
N TYR A 482 17.47 37.96 -41.81
CA TYR A 482 17.84 38.41 -43.16
C TYR A 482 19.13 37.76 -43.66
N LYS A 483 20.16 37.67 -42.81
CA LYS A 483 21.42 36.95 -43.13
C LYS A 483 21.21 35.47 -43.45
N GLN A 484 20.09 34.88 -43.04
CA GLN A 484 19.73 33.48 -43.26
C GLN A 484 18.71 33.29 -44.39
N GLY A 485 18.47 34.33 -45.20
CA GLY A 485 17.54 34.27 -46.33
C GLY A 485 16.07 34.19 -45.94
N ILE A 486 15.71 34.64 -44.73
CA ILE A 486 14.32 34.61 -44.24
C ILE A 486 13.63 35.93 -44.59
N ARG A 487 12.49 35.86 -45.29
CA ARG A 487 11.62 37.03 -45.51
C ARG A 487 10.87 37.36 -44.22
N ILE A 488 10.80 38.64 -43.85
CA ILE A 488 10.11 39.08 -42.63
C ILE A 488 9.04 40.11 -42.99
N ASP A 489 7.78 39.80 -42.67
CA ASP A 489 6.67 40.75 -42.72
C ASP A 489 6.27 41.11 -41.28
N TYR A 490 6.21 42.39 -40.92
CA TYR A 490 5.95 42.80 -39.54
C TYR A 490 4.98 43.98 -39.43
N GLU A 491 4.20 44.01 -38.35
CA GLU A 491 3.40 45.16 -37.90
C GLU A 491 3.57 45.27 -36.38
N VAL A 492 4.29 46.30 -35.93
CA VAL A 492 4.62 46.47 -34.52
C VAL A 492 4.23 47.88 -34.08
N MET A 493 3.14 47.97 -33.32
CA MET A 493 2.58 49.21 -32.78
C MET A 493 2.54 49.13 -31.26
N VAL A 494 3.69 49.43 -30.64
CA VAL A 494 3.87 49.41 -29.19
C VAL A 494 4.36 50.80 -28.73
N PRO A 495 3.72 51.41 -27.72
CA PRO A 495 4.12 52.71 -27.19
C PRO A 495 5.49 52.64 -26.50
N LYS A 496 6.08 53.81 -26.23
CA LYS A 496 7.41 53.93 -25.62
C LYS A 496 7.51 53.25 -24.26
N ASP A 497 6.46 53.40 -23.45
CA ASP A 497 6.35 52.82 -22.12
C ASP A 497 5.26 51.74 -22.13
N VAL A 498 5.64 50.52 -21.74
CA VAL A 498 4.73 49.40 -21.52
C VAL A 498 4.95 48.91 -20.09
N PRO A 499 3.91 48.78 -19.25
CA PRO A 499 4.06 48.32 -17.87
C PRO A 499 4.18 46.79 -17.80
N ILE A 500 5.13 46.26 -18.58
CA ILE A 500 5.64 44.89 -18.51
C ILE A 500 7.14 45.00 -18.21
N PRO A 501 7.65 44.38 -17.13
CA PRO A 501 9.08 44.30 -16.84
C PRO A 501 9.92 43.87 -18.05
N ASP A 502 11.00 44.60 -18.30
CA ASP A 502 11.94 44.36 -19.40
C ASP A 502 12.46 42.92 -19.47
N ASN A 503 12.67 42.24 -18.33
CA ASN A 503 13.08 40.84 -18.29
C ASN A 503 12.05 39.89 -18.91
N ASP A 504 10.76 40.12 -18.65
CA ASP A 504 9.70 39.26 -19.19
C ASP A 504 9.48 39.56 -20.68
N LEU A 505 9.49 40.85 -21.05
CA LEU A 505 9.34 41.30 -22.44
C LEU A 505 10.49 40.76 -23.30
N SER A 506 11.73 40.91 -22.84
CA SER A 506 12.90 40.41 -23.58
C SER A 506 12.90 38.90 -23.72
N SER A 507 12.66 38.17 -22.62
CA SER A 507 12.62 36.70 -22.65
C SER A 507 11.53 36.18 -23.59
N LEU A 508 10.33 36.78 -23.57
CA LEU A 508 9.24 36.41 -24.46
C LEU A 508 9.61 36.59 -25.94
N PHE A 509 10.06 37.78 -26.33
CA PHE A 509 10.36 38.09 -27.73
C PHE A 509 11.60 37.36 -28.24
N LEU A 510 12.65 37.19 -27.42
CA LEU A 510 13.84 36.45 -27.82
C LEU A 510 13.52 34.97 -28.06
N ASN A 511 12.75 34.33 -27.19
CA ASN A 511 12.33 32.93 -27.36
C ASN A 511 11.41 32.76 -28.57
N LEU A 512 10.45 33.67 -28.75
CA LEU A 512 9.50 33.65 -29.86
C LEU A 512 10.20 33.81 -31.23
N LEU A 513 11.13 34.77 -31.34
CA LEU A 513 11.87 34.99 -32.59
C LEU A 513 12.94 33.92 -32.84
N ASN A 514 13.62 33.43 -31.80
CA ASN A 514 14.57 32.32 -31.95
C ASN A 514 13.86 31.06 -32.47
N ASN A 515 12.70 30.72 -31.90
CA ASN A 515 11.89 29.58 -32.36
C ASN A 515 11.48 29.74 -33.83
N ALA A 516 11.03 30.95 -34.21
CA ALA A 516 10.62 31.23 -35.59
C ALA A 516 11.79 31.10 -36.57
N ILE A 517 12.96 31.67 -36.23
CA ILE A 517 14.17 31.61 -37.04
C ILE A 517 14.67 30.16 -37.19
N GLU A 518 14.75 29.43 -36.07
CA GLU A 518 15.21 28.04 -36.05
C GLU A 518 14.32 27.14 -36.89
N ALA A 519 12.98 27.29 -36.79
CA ALA A 519 12.04 26.52 -37.58
C ALA A 519 12.16 26.81 -39.09
N CYS A 520 12.44 28.06 -39.48
CA CYS A 520 12.66 28.42 -40.89
C CYS A 520 13.92 27.79 -41.48
N MET A 521 14.94 27.50 -40.67
CA MET A 521 16.19 26.90 -41.17
C MET A 521 15.99 25.51 -41.77
N GLY A 522 14.93 24.78 -41.36
CA GLY A 522 14.54 23.50 -41.94
C GLY A 522 13.77 23.59 -43.26
N VAL A 523 13.44 24.81 -43.73
CA VAL A 523 12.69 25.07 -44.98
C VAL A 523 13.66 25.54 -46.07
N PRO A 524 13.44 25.18 -47.36
CA PRO A 524 14.19 25.75 -48.48
C PRO A 524 14.17 27.27 -48.47
N GLU A 525 15.32 27.89 -48.75
CA GLU A 525 15.56 29.33 -48.60
C GLU A 525 14.49 30.20 -49.28
N ASN A 526 14.07 29.84 -50.50
CA ASN A 526 13.04 30.55 -51.27
C ASN A 526 11.62 30.49 -50.69
N LYS A 527 11.40 29.69 -49.64
CA LYS A 527 10.10 29.53 -48.96
C LYS A 527 10.13 29.99 -47.50
N ARG A 528 11.25 30.53 -47.02
CA ARG A 528 11.41 30.97 -45.62
C ARG A 528 10.70 32.29 -45.38
N TRP A 529 9.79 32.31 -44.41
CA TRP A 529 9.14 33.55 -43.99
C TRP A 529 8.79 33.56 -42.50
N ILE A 530 8.79 34.76 -41.91
CA ILE A 530 8.31 35.06 -40.57
C ILE A 530 7.34 36.25 -40.67
N GLN A 531 6.18 36.12 -40.03
CA GLN A 531 5.20 37.18 -39.86
C GLN A 531 5.06 37.54 -38.37
N LEU A 532 5.35 38.79 -38.00
CA LEU A 532 5.23 39.27 -36.62
C LEU A 532 4.20 40.39 -36.52
N TYR A 533 3.17 40.20 -35.69
CA TYR A 533 2.17 41.23 -35.38
C TYR A 533 2.16 41.48 -33.88
N VAL A 534 2.45 42.71 -33.48
CA VAL A 534 2.46 43.14 -32.08
C VAL A 534 1.73 44.47 -31.97
N LYS A 535 0.66 44.53 -31.17
CA LYS A 535 -0.13 45.76 -31.05
C LYS A 535 -0.71 45.93 -29.67
N MET A 536 -0.61 47.14 -29.14
CA MET A 536 -1.42 47.54 -27.99
C MET A 536 -2.86 47.80 -28.44
N LYS A 537 -3.81 47.09 -27.83
CA LYS A 537 -5.25 47.32 -28.02
C LYS A 537 -5.92 47.32 -26.66
N ASN A 538 -6.43 48.48 -26.25
CA ASN A 538 -6.90 48.73 -24.88
C ASN A 538 -5.81 48.37 -23.86
N ASP A 539 -6.17 47.62 -22.82
CA ASP A 539 -5.26 47.16 -21.75
C ASP A 539 -4.59 45.81 -22.09
N PHE A 540 -4.40 45.50 -23.38
CA PHE A 540 -3.78 44.24 -23.81
C PHE A 540 -2.68 44.47 -24.85
N LEU A 541 -1.56 43.77 -24.66
CA LEU A 541 -0.52 43.60 -25.67
C LEU A 541 -0.82 42.34 -26.48
N LEU A 542 -1.32 42.52 -27.69
CA LEU A 542 -1.59 41.45 -28.64
C LEU A 542 -0.29 41.03 -29.32
N ILE A 543 0.05 39.74 -29.26
CA ILE A 543 1.25 39.20 -29.89
C ILE A 543 0.85 38.02 -30.77
N ARG A 544 1.23 38.06 -32.04
CA ARG A 544 1.11 36.95 -32.99
C ARG A 544 2.42 36.80 -33.76
N CYS A 545 2.98 35.60 -33.76
CA CYS A 545 4.13 35.25 -34.57
C CYS A 545 3.82 34.01 -35.38
N SER A 546 3.99 34.10 -36.70
CA SER A 546 3.77 33.00 -37.63
C SER A 546 5.05 32.77 -38.43
N ASN A 547 5.41 31.53 -38.73
CA ASN A 547 6.60 31.22 -39.53
C ASN A 547 6.40 30.00 -40.42
N SER A 548 7.17 29.95 -41.51
CA SER A 548 7.22 28.76 -42.38
C SER A 548 7.81 27.56 -41.64
N LYS A 549 7.27 26.37 -41.90
CA LYS A 549 7.83 25.07 -41.49
C LYS A 549 7.61 24.02 -42.58
N GLU A 550 8.37 22.93 -42.54
CA GLU A 550 8.17 21.76 -43.41
C GLU A 550 8.11 20.43 -42.63
N ASN A 551 8.51 20.45 -41.36
CA ASN A 551 8.53 19.26 -40.51
C ASN A 551 7.15 18.92 -39.94
N ALA A 552 6.84 17.62 -39.86
CA ALA A 552 5.74 17.10 -39.06
C ALA A 552 6.07 17.31 -37.57
N LEU A 553 5.19 18.00 -36.84
CA LEU A 553 5.35 18.19 -35.41
C LEU A 553 4.88 16.92 -34.71
N THR A 554 5.75 16.28 -33.93
CA THR A 554 5.34 15.19 -33.04
C THR A 554 4.93 15.77 -31.69
N GLU A 555 3.70 15.47 -31.28
CA GLU A 555 3.17 15.80 -29.97
C GLU A 555 3.74 14.79 -28.96
N ASN A 556 4.63 15.23 -28.07
CA ASN A 556 5.03 14.40 -26.94
C ASN A 556 3.88 14.39 -25.92
N GLY A 557 3.62 13.26 -25.25
CA GLY A 557 2.49 12.99 -24.34
C GLY A 557 2.28 13.92 -23.14
N ALA A 558 2.93 15.08 -23.12
CA ALA A 558 2.65 16.24 -22.28
C ALA A 558 2.06 17.44 -23.06
N GLY A 559 1.66 17.26 -24.33
CA GLY A 559 1.05 18.29 -25.18
C GLY A 559 2.05 19.28 -25.80
N PHE A 560 3.30 18.87 -26.01
CA PHE A 560 4.35 19.74 -26.57
C PHE A 560 4.78 19.28 -27.96
N LEU A 561 4.79 20.22 -28.90
CA LEU A 561 5.14 20.02 -30.31
C LEU A 561 6.64 20.29 -30.50
N THR A 562 7.41 19.30 -30.95
CA THR A 562 8.84 19.47 -31.25
C THR A 562 9.18 18.84 -32.59
N THR A 563 10.21 19.37 -33.27
CA THR A 563 10.75 18.86 -34.54
C THR A 563 12.03 18.02 -34.36
N LYS A 564 12.55 17.86 -33.14
CA LYS A 564 13.86 17.22 -32.87
C LYS A 564 13.70 15.82 -32.28
N GLN A 565 14.30 14.82 -32.92
CA GLN A 565 14.45 13.46 -32.37
C GLN A 565 15.58 13.33 -31.33
N GLU A 566 16.44 14.36 -31.15
CA GLU A 566 17.60 14.29 -30.26
C GLU A 566 17.35 14.88 -28.87
N LYS A 567 17.78 14.14 -27.85
CA LYS A 567 17.62 14.42 -26.41
C LYS A 567 18.66 15.43 -25.85
N GLY A 568 19.31 16.22 -26.69
CA GLY A 568 20.37 17.16 -26.28
C GLY A 568 20.07 18.57 -26.77
N ALA A 569 19.94 19.50 -25.81
CA ALA A 569 19.88 20.96 -25.96
C ALA A 569 18.81 21.53 -26.92
N HIS A 570 17.92 22.37 -26.36
CA HIS A 570 17.05 23.33 -27.07
C HIS A 570 15.71 22.80 -27.60
N GLY A 571 14.79 22.50 -26.67
CA GLY A 571 13.38 22.20 -26.96
C GLY A 571 12.36 22.92 -26.06
N TYR A 572 12.77 23.88 -25.22
CA TYR A 572 11.89 24.45 -24.20
C TYR A 572 11.54 25.94 -24.40
N GLY A 573 11.90 26.54 -25.53
CA GLY A 573 11.53 27.93 -25.82
C GLY A 573 10.01 28.17 -25.72
N ILE A 574 9.19 27.21 -26.17
CA ILE A 574 7.72 27.26 -26.02
C ILE A 574 7.29 27.19 -24.54
N LEU A 575 8.01 26.45 -23.69
CA LEU A 575 7.73 26.34 -22.26
C LEU A 575 8.02 27.65 -21.53
N VAL A 576 9.10 28.34 -21.89
CA VAL A 576 9.41 29.68 -21.36
C VAL A 576 8.33 30.68 -21.77
N ILE A 577 7.93 30.67 -23.05
CA ILE A 577 6.83 31.53 -23.54
C ILE A 577 5.54 31.24 -22.77
N LYS A 578 5.18 29.95 -22.59
CA LYS A 578 3.99 29.54 -21.85
C LYS A 578 4.03 29.98 -20.39
N ALA A 579 5.17 29.80 -19.70
CA ALA A 579 5.34 30.21 -18.31
C ALA A 579 5.20 31.73 -18.12
N ILE A 580 5.73 32.54 -19.04
CA ILE A 580 5.56 33.99 -19.03
C ILE A 580 4.08 34.32 -19.26
N VAL A 581 3.44 33.75 -20.28
CA VAL A 581 2.03 34.01 -20.59
C VAL A 581 1.10 33.65 -19.42
N GLU A 582 1.34 32.51 -18.75
CA GLU A 582 0.61 32.08 -17.56
C GLU A 582 0.86 32.97 -16.34
N LYS A 583 2.08 33.52 -16.18
CA LYS A 583 2.41 34.49 -15.12
C LYS A 583 1.52 35.74 -15.17
N TYR A 584 1.13 36.16 -16.37
CA TYR A 584 0.20 37.28 -16.59
C TYR A 584 -1.27 36.84 -16.67
N GLY A 585 -1.59 35.58 -16.34
CA GLY A 585 -2.97 35.07 -16.37
C GLY A 585 -3.57 34.97 -17.77
N SER A 586 -2.73 34.93 -18.81
CA SER A 586 -3.16 34.80 -20.20
C SER A 586 -2.98 33.37 -20.72
N LEU A 587 -3.55 33.09 -21.89
CA LEU A 587 -3.45 31.80 -22.57
C LEU A 587 -2.60 31.93 -23.83
N LEU A 588 -1.84 30.87 -24.11
CA LEU A 588 -1.04 30.71 -25.31
C LEU A 588 -1.81 29.87 -26.32
N ASP A 589 -2.20 30.46 -27.44
CA ASP A 589 -2.83 29.77 -28.57
C ASP A 589 -1.76 29.37 -29.60
N ILE A 590 -1.67 28.08 -29.89
CA ILE A 590 -0.72 27.51 -30.85
C ILE A 590 -1.53 26.79 -31.94
N SER A 591 -1.35 27.22 -33.18
CA SER A 591 -1.99 26.64 -34.36
C SER A 591 -0.93 26.37 -35.43
N TYR A 592 -1.09 25.28 -36.18
CA TYR A 592 -0.15 24.90 -37.23
C TYR A 592 -0.86 24.12 -38.34
N ASP A 593 -0.35 24.24 -39.55
CA ASP A 593 -0.73 23.43 -40.71
C ASP A 593 0.53 22.76 -41.29
N ASP A 594 0.47 22.19 -42.49
CA ASP A 594 1.64 21.53 -43.10
C ASP A 594 2.83 22.49 -43.31
N ARG A 595 2.55 23.76 -43.60
CA ARG A 595 3.52 24.77 -44.08
C ARG A 595 3.75 25.94 -43.12
N SER A 596 2.91 26.10 -42.10
CA SER A 596 2.97 27.23 -41.17
C SER A 596 2.82 26.80 -39.71
N PHE A 597 3.48 27.55 -38.83
CA PHE A 597 3.32 27.48 -37.38
C PHE A 597 2.98 28.88 -36.88
N THR A 598 1.98 29.00 -36.01
CA THR A 598 1.47 30.27 -35.49
C THR A 598 1.29 30.21 -33.99
N LEU A 599 1.86 31.18 -33.28
CA LEU A 599 1.71 31.39 -31.86
C LEU A 599 1.02 32.74 -31.61
N LYS A 600 -0.02 32.74 -30.78
CA LYS A 600 -0.80 33.94 -30.41
C LYS A 600 -0.97 34.02 -28.89
N THR A 601 -0.87 35.23 -28.35
CA THR A 601 -1.19 35.50 -26.94
C THR A 601 -1.63 36.95 -26.77
N MET A 602 -2.32 37.24 -25.67
CA MET A 602 -2.80 38.57 -25.29
C MET A 602 -2.42 38.86 -23.85
N LEU A 603 -1.34 39.60 -23.62
CA LEU A 603 -0.90 39.88 -22.25
C LEU A 603 -1.70 41.05 -21.68
N PRO A 604 -2.37 40.91 -20.53
CA PRO A 604 -2.99 42.04 -19.85
C PRO A 604 -1.90 42.99 -19.34
N VAL A 605 -2.15 44.27 -19.57
CA VAL A 605 -1.28 45.39 -19.22
C VAL A 605 -2.08 46.21 -18.21
N PRO A 606 -1.65 46.34 -16.94
CA PRO A 606 -2.45 47.03 -15.93
C PRO A 606 -2.73 48.48 -16.37
N PRO A 607 -3.97 49.00 -16.20
CA PRO A 607 -4.31 50.35 -16.64
C PRO A 607 -3.56 51.38 -15.79
N GLY A 608 -2.66 52.13 -16.41
CA GLY A 608 -1.93 53.22 -15.77
C GLY A 608 -1.11 54.05 -16.73
N ALA A 609 -1.46 55.33 -16.85
CA ALA A 609 -0.63 56.43 -17.39
C ALA A 609 -0.50 56.63 -18.91
N ALA A 610 -1.52 56.32 -19.72
CA ALA A 610 -1.57 56.77 -21.13
C ALA A 610 -2.51 57.97 -21.41
N ASN A 611 -3.36 58.39 -20.46
CA ASN A 611 -4.39 59.43 -20.68
C ASN A 611 -4.55 60.44 -19.50
N ALA A 612 -3.45 61.02 -18.97
CA ALA A 612 -3.58 62.16 -18.05
C ALA A 612 -3.46 63.48 -18.84
N PRO A 613 -4.48 64.37 -18.85
CA PRO A 613 -4.35 65.68 -19.48
C PRO A 613 -3.32 66.53 -18.72
N PRO A 614 -2.64 67.48 -19.40
CA PRO A 614 -1.61 68.30 -18.78
C PRO A 614 -2.23 69.17 -17.69
N LYS A 615 -1.76 69.02 -16.44
CA LYS A 615 -2.11 69.94 -15.37
C LYS A 615 -1.47 71.30 -15.68
N GLN A 616 -2.31 72.30 -15.91
CA GLN A 616 -1.93 73.70 -16.02
C GLN A 616 -1.22 74.14 -14.73
N ALA A 617 -0.12 74.88 -14.90
CA ALA A 617 0.74 75.44 -13.86
C ALA A 617 0.11 76.66 -13.19
#